data_AF-F7YWC4-F1
#
_entry.id   AF-F7YWC4-F1
#
_cell.length_a   1.000
_cell.length_b   1.000
_cell.length_c   1.000
_cell.angle_alpha   90.00
_cell.angle_beta   90.00
_cell.angle_gamma   90.00
#
_symmetry.space_group_name_H-M   'P 1'
#
loop_
_entity.id
_entity.type
_entity.pdbx_description
1 polymer ?
#
loop_
_entity_poly.entity_id
_entity_poly.type
_entity_poly.pdbx_seq_one_letter_code
_entity_poly.pdbx_strand_id
1 'polypeptide(L)'
;MIFMAKVLLAIIGTGLLYLVERNLFNTLLFFVILTLSSVYFVVFSKNRKIDTLHTLTIILTFAAAVLPKLKGAGSYSVAPFYLAVLTLVPYDLTYYKKIWYIFWFSFWLLVSYGLYRITWFKLGRYSILVFLVIAPIALRDLFERRKGCGRKVCPISDERTLDDESKS
;
A
#
# COMPACT_ATOMS: atom_id res chain seq x y z
N MET A 1 5.31 -7.21 -18.88
CA MET A 1 4.20 -7.99 -18.27
C MET A 1 3.55 -7.28 -17.07
N ILE A 2 4.31 -6.79 -16.08
CA ILE A 2 3.76 -6.17 -14.84
C ILE A 2 2.92 -4.91 -15.12
N PHE A 3 3.35 -4.03 -16.04
CA PHE A 3 2.58 -2.84 -16.43
C PHE A 3 1.20 -3.18 -16.99
N MET A 4 1.16 -4.11 -17.95
CA MET A 4 -0.08 -4.59 -18.58
C MET A 4 -1.04 -5.17 -17.53
N ALA A 5 -0.54 -5.93 -16.55
CA ALA A 5 -1.35 -6.47 -15.46
C ALA A 5 -1.91 -5.37 -14.54
N LYS A 6 -1.12 -4.35 -14.18
CA LYS A 6 -1.59 -3.23 -13.34
C LYS A 6 -2.63 -2.37 -14.05
N VAL A 7 -2.44 -2.10 -15.34
CA VAL A 7 -3.41 -1.37 -16.17
C VAL A 7 -4.70 -2.19 -16.35
N LEU A 8 -4.59 -3.51 -16.58
CA LEU A 8 -5.78 -4.38 -16.62
C LEU A 8 -6.55 -4.35 -15.31
N LEU A 9 -5.82 -4.43 -14.18
CA LEU A 9 -6.41 -4.43 -12.84
C LEU A 9 -7.06 -3.08 -12.52
N ALA A 10 -6.50 -1.97 -13.02
CA ALA A 10 -7.11 -0.65 -12.96
C ALA A 10 -8.42 -0.61 -13.77
N ILE A 11 -8.41 -1.04 -15.02
CA ILE A 11 -9.58 -1.00 -15.91
C ILE A 11 -10.71 -1.90 -15.37
N ILE A 12 -10.38 -3.15 -15.05
CA ILE A 12 -11.34 -4.11 -14.46
C ILE A 12 -11.84 -3.60 -13.12
N GLY A 13 -10.93 -3.09 -12.29
CA GLY A 13 -11.27 -2.56 -10.97
C GLY A 13 -12.26 -1.40 -11.05
N THR A 14 -12.05 -0.48 -11.99
CA THR A 14 -12.90 0.70 -12.19
C THR A 14 -14.25 0.32 -12.78
N GLY A 15 -14.30 -0.62 -13.74
CA GLY A 15 -15.55 -1.15 -14.28
C GLY A 15 -16.40 -1.82 -13.21
N LEU A 16 -15.79 -2.65 -12.35
CA LEU A 16 -16.48 -3.29 -11.22
C LEU A 16 -16.95 -2.27 -10.18
N LEU A 17 -16.13 -1.28 -9.83
CA LEU A 17 -16.54 -0.21 -8.90
C LEU A 17 -17.69 0.63 -9.46
N TYR A 18 -17.69 0.94 -10.75
CA TYR A 18 -18.78 1.65 -11.41
C TYR A 18 -20.11 0.89 -11.30
N LEU A 19 -20.07 -0.43 -11.56
CA LEU A 19 -21.25 -1.31 -11.45
C LEU A 19 -21.79 -1.39 -10.02
N VAL A 20 -20.90 -1.25 -9.04
CA VAL A 20 -21.16 -1.60 -7.63
C VAL A 20 -21.43 -0.37 -6.74
N GLU A 21 -20.83 0.78 -7.01
CA GLU A 21 -21.02 2.00 -6.19
C GLU A 21 -22.06 2.97 -6.75
N ARG A 22 -22.23 3.02 -8.09
CA ARG A 22 -23.03 4.03 -8.81
C ARG A 22 -22.74 5.50 -8.42
N ASN A 23 -21.79 5.75 -7.52
CA ASN A 23 -21.30 7.07 -7.17
C ASN A 23 -20.09 7.38 -8.07
N LEU A 24 -20.36 8.19 -9.10
CA LEU A 24 -19.39 8.60 -10.11
C LEU A 24 -18.15 9.27 -9.51
N PHE A 25 -18.32 10.07 -8.45
CA PHE A 25 -17.21 10.80 -7.83
C PHE A 25 -16.18 9.86 -7.19
N ASN A 26 -16.61 8.92 -6.36
CA ASN A 26 -15.72 7.93 -5.74
C ASN A 26 -15.06 7.01 -6.77
N THR A 27 -15.78 6.69 -7.85
CA THR A 27 -15.27 5.84 -8.94
C THR A 27 -14.19 6.56 -9.75
N LEU A 28 -14.40 7.84 -10.07
CA LEU A 28 -13.39 8.69 -10.74
C LEU A 28 -12.16 8.88 -9.85
N LEU A 29 -12.37 9.14 -8.56
CA LEU A 29 -11.28 9.35 -7.61
C LEU A 29 -10.44 8.06 -7.45
N PHE A 30 -11.09 6.90 -7.38
CA PHE A 30 -10.44 5.59 -7.44
C PHE A 30 -9.59 5.45 -8.70
N PHE A 31 -10.18 5.71 -9.88
CA PHE A 31 -9.48 5.61 -11.17
C PHE A 31 -8.24 6.50 -11.23
N VAL A 32 -8.38 7.78 -10.85
CA VAL A 32 -7.28 8.75 -10.89
C VAL A 32 -6.15 8.33 -9.96
N ILE A 33 -6.45 7.99 -8.70
CA ILE A 33 -5.41 7.58 -7.72
C ILE A 33 -4.70 6.32 -8.19
N LEU A 34 -5.45 5.33 -8.67
CA LEU A 34 -4.90 4.03 -9.06
C LEU A 34 -4.07 4.16 -10.34
N THR A 35 -4.52 4.95 -11.30
CA THR A 35 -3.78 5.19 -12.55
C THR A 35 -2.50 6.00 -12.29
N LEU A 36 -2.59 7.13 -11.58
CA LEU A 36 -1.41 7.97 -11.28
C LEU A 36 -0.38 7.24 -10.43
N SER A 37 -0.82 6.54 -9.38
CA SER A 37 0.10 5.78 -8.53
C SER A 37 0.72 4.60 -9.28
N SER A 38 -0.04 3.89 -10.12
CA SER A 38 0.51 2.79 -10.93
C SER A 38 1.51 3.27 -11.97
N VAL A 39 1.26 4.42 -12.62
CA VAL A 39 2.22 5.03 -13.55
C VAL A 39 3.50 5.42 -12.81
N TYR A 40 3.38 6.04 -11.62
CA TYR A 40 4.54 6.36 -10.79
C TYR A 40 5.39 5.13 -10.47
N PHE A 41 4.76 4.07 -9.95
CA PHE A 41 5.48 2.86 -9.54
C PHE A 41 6.07 2.05 -10.70
N VAL A 42 5.45 2.10 -11.88
CA VAL A 42 6.00 1.40 -13.06
C VAL A 42 7.15 2.17 -13.70
N VAL A 43 7.03 3.49 -13.81
CA VAL A 43 7.98 4.30 -14.59
C VAL A 43 9.16 4.77 -13.73
N PHE A 44 8.91 5.14 -12.47
CA PHE A 44 9.88 5.83 -11.63
C PHE A 44 10.42 4.99 -10.49
N SER A 45 9.64 4.03 -9.96
CA SER A 45 10.09 3.23 -8.83
C SER A 45 11.08 2.15 -9.27
N LYS A 46 12.27 2.17 -8.67
CA LYS A 46 13.28 1.11 -8.83
C LYS A 46 13.21 0.08 -7.69
N ASN A 47 12.37 0.32 -6.69
CA ASN A 47 12.31 -0.51 -5.48
C ASN A 47 11.20 -1.57 -5.59
N ARG A 48 11.60 -2.81 -5.92
CA ARG A 48 10.69 -3.96 -6.06
C ARG A 48 9.82 -4.21 -4.82
N LYS A 49 10.31 -3.87 -3.62
CA LYS A 49 9.58 -4.07 -2.37
C LYS A 49 8.39 -3.12 -2.27
N ILE A 50 8.62 -1.84 -2.54
CA ILE A 50 7.57 -0.81 -2.47
C ILE A 50 6.56 -1.01 -3.61
N ASP A 51 7.02 -1.44 -4.78
CA ASP A 51 6.16 -1.85 -5.90
C ASP A 51 5.22 -3.03 -5.53
N THR A 52 5.72 -3.98 -4.74
CA THR A 52 4.93 -5.11 -4.20
C THR A 52 3.90 -4.62 -3.18
N LEU A 53 4.30 -3.76 -2.23
CA LEU A 53 3.39 -3.16 -1.25
C LEU A 53 2.29 -2.33 -1.93
N HIS A 54 2.64 -1.56 -2.96
CA HIS A 54 1.69 -0.81 -3.78
C HIS A 54 0.66 -1.72 -4.43
N THR A 55 1.12 -2.78 -5.10
CA THR A 55 0.24 -3.75 -5.75
C THR A 55 -0.69 -4.44 -4.76
N LEU A 56 -0.16 -4.86 -3.61
CA LEU A 56 -0.94 -5.50 -2.55
C LEU A 56 -1.99 -4.55 -1.96
N THR A 57 -1.63 -3.28 -1.76
CA THR A 57 -2.55 -2.26 -1.26
C THR A 57 -3.68 -1.99 -2.27
N ILE A 58 -3.39 -2.00 -3.57
CA ILE A 58 -4.42 -1.90 -4.62
C ILE A 58 -5.39 -3.08 -4.53
N ILE A 59 -4.89 -4.31 -4.42
CA ILE A 59 -5.74 -5.50 -4.31
C ILE A 59 -6.63 -5.42 -3.06
N LEU A 60 -6.07 -5.00 -1.92
CA LEU A 60 -6.84 -4.80 -0.69
C LEU A 60 -7.89 -3.70 -0.84
N THR A 61 -7.56 -2.58 -1.51
CA THR A 61 -8.50 -1.49 -1.80
C THR A 61 -9.68 -2.01 -2.62
N PHE A 62 -9.39 -2.80 -3.66
CA PHE A 62 -10.41 -3.39 -4.52
C PHE A 62 -11.29 -4.38 -3.76
N ALA A 63 -10.68 -5.28 -2.97
CA ALA A 63 -11.40 -6.21 -2.12
C ALA A 63 -12.30 -5.48 -1.10
N ALA A 64 -11.81 -4.39 -0.51
CA ALA A 64 -12.56 -3.55 0.42
C ALA A 64 -13.75 -2.84 -0.23
N ALA A 65 -13.63 -2.44 -1.50
CA ALA A 65 -14.72 -1.81 -2.24
C ALA A 65 -15.82 -2.81 -2.65
N VAL A 66 -15.43 -4.02 -3.04
CA VAL A 66 -16.34 -5.01 -3.67
C VAL A 66 -16.95 -5.99 -2.67
N LEU A 67 -16.15 -6.58 -1.77
CA LEU A 67 -16.60 -7.67 -0.89
C LEU A 67 -17.78 -7.30 0.03
N PRO A 68 -17.80 -6.10 0.67
CA PRO A 68 -18.98 -5.63 1.38
C PRO A 68 -20.30 -5.68 0.62
N LYS A 69 -20.29 -5.19 -0.62
CA LYS A 69 -21.50 -5.00 -1.40
C LYS A 69 -22.00 -6.31 -1.99
N LEU A 70 -21.10 -7.24 -2.30
CA LEU A 70 -21.47 -8.63 -2.63
C LEU A 70 -22.17 -9.34 -1.47
N LYS A 71 -21.92 -8.94 -0.22
CA LYS A 71 -22.56 -9.50 0.97
C LYS A 71 -23.81 -8.71 1.41
N GLY A 72 -24.25 -7.72 0.64
CA GLY A 72 -25.37 -6.85 1.01
C GLY A 72 -25.10 -5.96 2.24
N ALA A 73 -23.84 -5.82 2.66
CA ALA A 73 -23.47 -4.91 3.74
C ALA A 73 -23.41 -3.46 3.23
N GLY A 74 -23.61 -2.50 4.14
CA GLY A 74 -23.60 -1.06 3.84
C GLY A 74 -22.30 -0.56 3.20
N SER A 75 -22.29 0.69 2.73
CA SER A 75 -21.10 1.30 2.13
C SER A 75 -19.96 1.46 3.14
N TYR A 76 -18.78 0.92 2.82
CA TYR A 76 -17.56 1.10 3.60
C TYR A 76 -16.73 2.21 2.99
N SER A 77 -16.19 3.07 3.83
CA SER A 77 -15.23 4.08 3.36
C SER A 77 -13.91 3.39 3.01
N VAL A 78 -13.58 3.38 1.72
CA VAL A 78 -12.29 2.93 1.16
C VAL A 78 -11.19 3.99 1.28
N ALA A 79 -11.52 5.17 1.82
CA ALA A 79 -10.58 6.28 2.03
C ALA A 79 -9.27 5.90 2.75
N PRO A 80 -9.26 5.03 3.80
CA PRO A 80 -8.02 4.62 4.44
C PRO A 80 -7.03 3.96 3.47
N PHE A 81 -7.53 3.16 2.53
CA PHE A 81 -6.69 2.50 1.54
C PHE A 81 -6.21 3.45 0.44
N TYR A 82 -7.01 4.45 0.06
CA TYR A 82 -6.53 5.52 -0.84
C TYR A 82 -5.38 6.31 -0.23
N LEU A 83 -5.52 6.69 1.03
CA LEU A 83 -4.46 7.37 1.76
C LEU A 83 -3.24 6.47 1.91
N ALA A 84 -3.42 5.14 2.09
CA ALA A 84 -2.31 4.19 2.11
C ALA A 84 -1.57 4.16 0.76
N VAL A 85 -2.29 4.12 -0.37
CA VAL A 85 -1.66 4.20 -1.71
C VAL A 85 -0.92 5.53 -1.91
N LEU A 86 -1.51 6.64 -1.50
CA LEU A 86 -0.89 7.97 -1.60
C LEU A 86 0.35 8.10 -0.71
N THR A 87 0.35 7.52 0.49
CA THR A 87 1.50 7.55 1.42
C THR A 87 2.67 6.67 0.96
N LEU A 88 2.45 5.71 0.05
CA LEU A 88 3.52 4.93 -0.55
C LEU A 88 4.44 5.77 -1.46
N VAL A 89 3.93 6.82 -2.12
CA VAL A 89 4.74 7.70 -2.98
C VAL A 89 5.81 8.46 -2.19
N PRO A 90 5.47 9.24 -1.14
CA PRO A 90 6.48 9.87 -0.30
C PRO A 90 7.27 8.84 0.50
N TYR A 91 6.73 7.66 0.80
CA TYR A 91 7.51 6.57 1.40
C TYR A 91 8.65 6.09 0.47
N ASP A 92 8.39 5.93 -0.84
CA ASP A 92 9.43 5.60 -1.82
C ASP A 92 10.46 6.73 -1.96
N LEU A 93 10.00 7.97 -2.13
CA LEU A 93 10.87 9.14 -2.28
C LEU A 93 11.75 9.40 -1.05
N THR A 94 11.22 9.12 0.14
CA THR A 94 11.94 9.34 1.40
C THR A 94 12.58 8.08 1.93
N TYR A 95 12.54 6.97 1.19
CA TYR A 95 13.02 5.68 1.66
C TYR A 95 14.46 5.76 2.22
N TYR A 96 15.34 6.52 1.56
CA TYR A 96 16.74 6.71 1.99
C TYR A 96 16.97 7.83 3.02
N LYS A 97 15.93 8.57 3.40
CA LYS A 97 16.02 9.70 4.34
C LYS A 97 15.56 9.26 5.73
N LYS A 98 16.10 9.89 6.79
CA LYS A 98 15.67 9.59 8.18
C LYS A 98 14.16 9.74 8.38
N ILE A 99 13.48 10.62 7.65
CA ILE A 99 12.03 10.89 7.80
C ILE A 99 11.10 9.77 7.30
N TRP A 100 11.63 8.72 6.67
CA TRP A 100 10.84 7.63 6.09
C TRP A 100 9.91 6.93 7.09
N TYR A 101 10.29 6.86 8.37
CA TYR A 101 9.52 6.16 9.41
C TYR A 101 8.12 6.75 9.59
N ILE A 102 7.95 8.05 9.34
CA ILE A 102 6.66 8.73 9.44
C ILE A 102 5.71 8.17 8.38
N PHE A 103 6.19 8.05 7.15
CA PHE A 103 5.40 7.54 6.03
C PHE A 103 5.17 6.03 6.13
N TRP A 104 6.16 5.27 6.61
CA TRP A 104 6.01 3.85 6.90
C TRP A 104 4.96 3.60 7.99
N PHE A 105 5.04 4.32 9.12
CA PHE A 105 4.07 4.18 10.20
C PHE A 105 2.66 4.58 9.74
N SER A 106 2.57 5.70 9.02
CA SER A 106 1.30 6.17 8.45
C SER A 106 0.68 5.14 7.51
N PHE A 107 1.48 4.54 6.62
CA PHE A 107 1.04 3.50 5.70
C PHE A 107 0.43 2.31 6.46
N TRP A 108 1.19 1.74 7.41
CA TRP A 108 0.74 0.56 8.15
C TRP A 108 -0.47 0.86 9.05
N LEU A 109 -0.55 2.05 9.63
CA LEU A 109 -1.69 2.50 10.42
C LEU A 109 -2.95 2.63 9.55
N LEU A 110 -2.83 3.19 8.34
CA LEU A 110 -3.94 3.33 7.39
C LEU A 110 -4.44 1.99 6.87
N VAL A 111 -3.53 1.07 6.51
CA VAL A 111 -3.89 -0.30 6.11
C VAL A 111 -4.60 -1.03 7.25
N SER A 112 -4.06 -0.94 8.47
CA SER A 112 -4.66 -1.56 9.65
C SER A 112 -6.04 -1.01 9.96
N TYR A 113 -6.19 0.32 9.89
CA TYR A 113 -7.47 0.98 10.13
C TYR A 113 -8.51 0.61 9.07
N GLY A 114 -8.11 0.52 7.79
CA GLY A 114 -8.97 0.04 6.71
C GLY A 114 -9.47 -1.38 6.96
N LEU A 115 -8.57 -2.30 7.32
CA LEU A 115 -8.91 -3.70 7.62
C LEU A 115 -9.76 -3.84 8.90
N TYR A 116 -9.49 -3.03 9.92
CA TYR A 116 -10.29 -2.94 11.14
C TYR A 116 -11.75 -2.54 10.80
N ARG A 117 -11.95 -1.55 9.94
CA ARG A 117 -13.30 -1.10 9.51
C ARG A 117 -14.06 -2.20 8.76
N ILE A 118 -13.38 -2.95 7.90
CA ILE A 118 -13.99 -4.08 7.18
C ILE A 118 -14.42 -5.19 8.13
N THR A 119 -13.54 -5.52 9.09
CA THR A 119 -13.75 -6.67 10.00
C THR A 119 -14.66 -6.35 11.19
N TRP A 120 -14.82 -5.09 11.56
CA TRP A 120 -15.68 -4.65 12.67
C TRP A 120 -17.11 -5.19 12.58
N PHE A 121 -17.69 -5.27 11.38
CA PHE A 121 -19.05 -5.78 11.22
C PHE A 121 -19.19 -7.28 11.59
N LYS A 122 -18.15 -8.08 11.30
CA LYS A 122 -18.18 -9.53 11.53
C LYS A 122 -17.63 -9.92 12.90
N LEU A 123 -16.64 -9.18 13.40
CA LEU A 123 -15.90 -9.52 14.62
C LEU A 123 -16.22 -8.58 15.80
N GLY A 124 -16.91 -7.46 15.58
CA GLY A 124 -17.22 -6.47 16.61
C GLY A 124 -15.95 -6.03 17.36
N ARG A 125 -15.98 -6.13 18.68
CA ARG A 125 -14.85 -5.77 19.56
C ARG A 125 -13.56 -6.56 19.28
N TYR A 126 -13.66 -7.75 18.68
CA TYR A 126 -12.49 -8.57 18.33
C TYR A 126 -11.76 -8.10 17.08
N SER A 127 -12.30 -7.15 16.30
CA SER A 127 -11.58 -6.62 15.13
C SER A 127 -10.31 -5.86 15.51
N ILE A 128 -10.12 -5.47 16.78
CA ILE A 128 -8.86 -4.88 17.26
C ILE A 128 -7.67 -5.85 17.09
N LEU A 129 -7.93 -7.16 17.02
CA LEU A 129 -6.93 -8.18 16.70
C LEU A 129 -6.24 -7.94 15.35
N VAL A 130 -6.88 -7.22 14.42
CA VAL A 130 -6.27 -6.83 13.13
C VAL A 130 -4.98 -6.04 13.35
N PHE A 131 -4.95 -5.12 14.31
CA PHE A 131 -3.73 -4.37 14.63
C PHE A 131 -2.62 -5.28 15.17
N LEU A 132 -2.98 -6.28 15.99
CA LEU A 132 -2.03 -7.26 16.52
C LEU A 132 -1.47 -8.17 15.45
N VAL A 133 -2.26 -8.53 14.43
CA VAL A 133 -1.80 -9.34 13.29
C VAL A 133 -0.91 -8.53 12.35
N ILE A 134 -1.20 -7.25 12.15
CA ILE A 134 -0.42 -6.40 11.24
C ILE A 134 0.88 -5.90 11.88
N ALA A 135 0.90 -5.68 13.20
CA ALA A 135 2.09 -5.26 13.93
C ALA A 135 3.36 -6.09 13.62
N PRO A 136 3.35 -7.45 13.67
CA PRO A 136 4.53 -8.25 13.33
C PRO A 136 4.90 -8.17 11.85
N ILE A 137 3.93 -7.97 10.95
CA ILE A 137 4.20 -7.78 9.51
C ILE A 137 4.90 -6.44 9.28
N ALA A 138 4.40 -5.38 9.90
CA ALA A 138 5.03 -4.07 9.87
C ALA A 138 6.43 -4.12 10.49
N LEU A 139 6.58 -4.74 11.68
CA LEU A 139 7.89 -4.89 12.32
C LEU A 139 8.86 -5.67 11.44
N ARG A 140 8.42 -6.77 10.79
CA ARG A 140 9.25 -7.49 9.83
C ARG A 140 9.68 -6.60 8.68
N ASP A 141 8.77 -5.79 8.13
CA ASP A 141 9.04 -4.81 7.08
C ASP A 141 10.11 -3.78 7.51
N LEU A 142 10.02 -3.29 8.75
CA LEU A 142 10.98 -2.39 9.39
C LEU A 142 12.36 -3.03 9.57
N PHE A 143 12.41 -4.28 10.03
CA PHE A 143 13.67 -4.98 10.31
C PHE A 143 14.36 -5.56 9.07
N GLU A 144 13.62 -5.93 8.02
CA GLU A 144 14.21 -6.38 6.75
C GLU A 144 15.08 -5.30 6.10
N ARG A 145 14.80 -4.02 6.34
CA ARG A 145 15.68 -2.92 5.94
C ARG A 145 17.09 -3.04 6.56
N ARG A 146 17.21 -3.53 7.80
CA ARG A 146 18.53 -3.77 8.44
C ARG A 146 19.28 -4.96 7.84
N LYS A 147 18.62 -5.84 7.10
CA LYS A 147 19.24 -7.03 6.50
C LYS A 147 19.90 -6.76 5.14
N GLY A 148 19.54 -5.66 4.46
CA GLY A 148 20.21 -5.21 3.23
C GLY A 148 21.69 -4.85 3.41
N CYS A 149 22.11 -4.57 4.65
CA CYS A 149 23.50 -4.33 5.06
C CYS A 149 24.25 -5.60 5.50
N GLY A 150 23.87 -6.79 5.02
CA GLY A 150 24.61 -8.03 5.31
C GLY A 150 24.70 -8.38 6.80
N ARG A 151 23.60 -8.23 7.57
CA ARG A 151 23.52 -8.46 9.03
C ARG A 151 24.38 -7.53 9.90
N LYS A 152 24.85 -6.38 9.40
CA LYS A 152 25.49 -5.33 10.23
C LYS A 152 24.60 -4.09 10.32
N VAL A 153 24.71 -3.36 11.44
CA VAL A 153 24.09 -2.05 11.62
C VAL A 153 24.87 -1.06 10.76
N CYS A 154 24.33 -0.66 9.61
CA CYS A 154 24.95 0.37 8.78
C CYS A 154 24.90 1.73 9.52
N PRO A 155 26.03 2.43 9.65
CA PRO A 155 26.00 3.84 10.02
C PRO A 155 25.35 4.65 8.87
N ILE A 156 24.64 5.70 9.25
CA ILE A 156 23.81 6.54 8.36
C ILE A 156 24.62 7.23 7.24
N SER A 157 25.95 7.22 7.32
CA SER A 157 26.87 7.83 6.35
C SER A 157 27.14 6.99 5.10
N ASP A 158 26.98 5.66 5.16
CA ASP A 158 27.58 4.76 4.16
C ASP A 158 26.59 4.23 3.11
N GLU A 159 25.30 4.62 3.18
CA GLU A 159 24.32 4.29 2.13
C GLU A 159 24.64 4.98 0.78
N ARG A 160 25.57 5.94 0.73
CA ARG A 160 25.93 6.68 -0.49
C ARG A 160 27.12 6.09 -1.25
N THR A 161 27.96 5.27 -0.62
CA THR A 161 29.25 4.81 -1.18
C THR A 161 29.22 3.37 -1.71
N LEU A 162 28.20 2.59 -1.37
CA LEU A 162 28.10 1.17 -1.74
C LEU A 162 27.74 0.92 -3.21
N ASP A 163 27.14 1.89 -3.91
CA ASP A 163 26.82 1.75 -5.33
C ASP A 163 28.04 2.01 -6.25
N ASP A 164 29.11 2.64 -5.74
CA ASP A 164 30.31 2.97 -6.53
C ASP A 164 31.39 1.88 -6.48
N GLU A 165 31.49 1.09 -5.41
CA GLU A 165 32.51 0.03 -5.30
C GLU A 165 32.15 -1.28 -6.03
N SER A 166 30.87 -1.51 -6.37
CA SER A 166 30.47 -2.73 -7.10
C SER A 166 30.71 -2.67 -8.61
N LYS A 167 31.34 -1.60 -9.10
CA LYS A 167 31.67 -1.36 -10.51
C LYS A 167 33.16 -1.13 -10.80
N SER A 168 34.06 -1.44 -9.87
CA SER A 168 35.52 -1.50 -10.14
C SER A 168 36.00 -2.95 -10.28
#